data_AF-Q4JAR1-F1
#
_entry.id   AF-Q4JAR1-F1
#
_cell.length_a   1.000
_cell.length_b   1.000
_cell.length_c   1.000
_cell.angle_alpha   90.00
_cell.angle_beta   90.00
_cell.angle_gamma   90.00
#
_symmetry.space_group_name_H-M   'P 1'
#
loop_
_entity.id
_entity.type
_entity.pdbx_description
1 polymer ?
#
loop_
_entity_poly.entity_id
_entity_poly.type
_entity_poly.pdbx_seq_one_letter_code
_entity_poly.pdbx_strand_id
1 'polypeptide(L)' 'MQISGVIGYAKDYEEAKILTEKFKGIFKDLSVKMLDLSKIEDRLLAINLDPDIGDFKEGYVIAIGI' A
#
# COMPACT_ATOMS: atom_id res chain seq x y z
N MET A 1 13.75 -4.03 14.62
CA MET A 1 12.99 -4.68 13.54
C MET A 1 12.29 -3.58 12.79
N GLN A 2 12.55 -3.42 11.50
CA GLN A 2 11.83 -2.46 10.66
C GLN A 2 10.54 -3.16 10.23
N ILE A 3 9.38 -2.69 10.73
CA ILE A 3 8.08 -3.26 10.35
C ILE A 3 7.69 -2.62 9.02
N SER A 4 7.72 -3.40 7.95
CA SER A 4 7.19 -3.01 6.64
C SER A 4 6.22 -4.08 6.12
N GLY A 5 5.25 -3.65 5.32
CA GLY A 5 4.28 -4.57 4.74
C GLY A 5 3.08 -3.88 4.13
N VAL A 6 2.19 -4.69 3.55
CA VAL A 6 0.91 -4.27 3.00
C VAL A 6 -0.19 -4.44 4.05
N ILE A 7 -1.04 -3.43 4.20
CA ILE A 7 -2.12 -3.40 5.20
C ILE A 7 -3.51 -3.15 4.61
N GLY A 8 -3.59 -2.92 3.31
CA GLY A 8 -4.85 -2.70 2.62
C GLY A 8 -4.71 -2.69 1.11
N TYR A 9 -5.83 -2.97 0.45
CA TYR A 9 -6.00 -2.89 -0.99
C TYR A 9 -7.35 -2.24 -1.28
N ALA A 10 -7.41 -1.40 -2.31
CA ALA A 10 -8.64 -0.81 -2.82
C ALA A 10 -8.60 -0.77 -4.34
N LYS A 11 -9.77 -0.90 -4.99
CA LYS A 11 -9.84 -0.90 -6.46
C LYS A 11 -9.82 0.51 -7.05
N ASP A 12 -10.36 1.48 -6.32
CA ASP A 12 -10.42 2.87 -6.76
C ASP A 12 -9.63 3.81 -5.83
N TYR A 13 -9.29 4.97 -6.39
CA TYR A 13 -8.42 5.95 -5.74
C TYR A 13 -9.06 6.57 -4.49
N GLU A 14 -10.37 6.82 -4.49
CA GLU A 14 -11.04 7.52 -3.39
C GLU A 14 -11.12 6.61 -2.15
N GLU A 15 -11.45 5.34 -2.34
CA GLU A 15 -11.39 4.35 -1.26
C GLU A 15 -9.95 4.20 -0.72
N ALA A 16 -8.97 4.09 -1.62
CA ALA A 16 -7.57 3.97 -1.24
C ALA A 16 -7.07 5.17 -0.42
N LYS A 17 -7.49 6.38 -0.81
CA LYS A 17 -7.18 7.62 -0.12
C LYS A 17 -7.79 7.66 1.29
N ILE A 18 -9.06 7.26 1.42
CA ILE A 18 -9.74 7.17 2.73
C ILE A 18 -9.01 6.17 3.64
N LEU A 19 -8.65 4.99 3.12
CA LEU A 19 -7.89 3.98 3.86
C LEU A 19 -6.53 4.51 4.28
N THR A 20 -5.82 5.19 3.38
CA THR A 20 -4.50 5.75 3.65
C THR A 20 -4.56 6.76 4.80
N GLU A 21 -5.51 7.69 4.78
CA GLU A 21 -5.67 8.68 5.87
C GLU A 21 -6.08 8.02 7.18
N LYS A 22 -6.96 7.03 7.14
CA LYS A 22 -7.32 6.22 8.33
C LYS A 22 -6.08 5.54 8.93
N PHE A 23 -5.26 4.90 8.10
CA PHE A 23 -4.09 4.16 8.55
C PHE A 23 -2.96 5.08 9.02
N LYS A 24 -2.79 6.28 8.44
CA LYS A 24 -1.89 7.31 9.00
C LYS A 24 -2.28 7.69 10.44
N GLY A 25 -3.58 7.73 10.74
CA GLY A 25 -4.07 7.99 12.09
C GLY A 25 -3.76 6.87 13.09
N ILE A 26 -3.71 5.61 12.62
CA ILE A 26 -3.45 4.41 13.43
C ILE A 26 -1.95 4.19 13.62
N PHE A 27 -1.18 4.21 12.53
CA PHE A 27 0.25 3.91 12.50
C PHE A 27 1.07 5.20 12.55
N LYS A 28 0.99 5.93 13.66
CA LYS A 28 1.64 7.25 13.79
C LYS A 28 3.17 7.22 13.73
N ASP A 29 3.76 6.10 14.13
CA ASP A 29 5.22 5.92 14.20
C ASP A 29 5.79 5.27 12.93
N LEU A 30 4.95 4.94 11.94
CA LEU A 30 5.37 4.36 10.67
C LEU A 30 4.96 5.29 9.52
N SER A 31 5.76 5.30 8.46
CA SER A 31 5.32 5.88 7.19
C SER A 31 4.17 5.04 6.63
N VAL A 32 3.13 5.71 6.12
CA VAL A 32 2.01 5.08 5.42
C VAL A 32 1.97 5.67 4.02
N LYS A 33 2.06 4.83 2.99
CA LYS A 33 2.03 5.23 1.59
C LYS A 33 0.99 4.45 0.81
N MET A 34 0.38 5.12 -0.14
CA MET A 34 -0.47 4.52 -1.15
C MET A 34 0.36 4.27 -2.41
N LEU A 35 0.33 3.05 -2.91
CA LEU A 35 1.05 2.58 -4.09
C LEU A 35 0.02 2.31 -5.20
N ASP A 36 0.23 2.88 -6.38
CA ASP A 36 -0.65 2.71 -7.53
C ASP A 36 -0.16 1.53 -8.39
N LEU A 37 -0.89 0.41 -8.39
CA LEU A 37 -0.47 -0.81 -9.08
C LEU A 37 -0.45 -0.68 -10.61
N SER A 38 -1.04 0.39 -11.16
CA SER A 38 -0.89 0.71 -12.58
C SER A 38 0.51 1.20 -12.94
N LYS A 39 1.27 1.72 -11.97
CA LYS A 39 2.66 2.16 -12.13
C LYS A 39 3.61 1.01 -11.81
N ILE A 40 4.52 0.73 -12.73
CA ILE A 40 5.41 -0.43 -12.61
C ILE A 40 6.30 -0.38 -11.36
N GLU A 41 6.80 0.81 -11.00
CA GLU A 41 7.66 1.01 -9.84
C GLU A 41 6.92 0.73 -8.53
N ASP A 42 5.73 1.30 -8.37
CA ASP A 42 4.85 1.09 -7.21
C ASP A 42 4.43 -0.38 -7.09
N ARG A 43 4.13 -1.03 -8.22
CA ARG A 43 3.77 -2.45 -8.24
C ARG A 43 4.94 -3.34 -7.82
N LEU A 44 6.16 -3.08 -8.31
CA LEU A 44 7.35 -3.83 -7.89
C LEU A 44 7.63 -3.64 -6.40
N LEU A 45 7.45 -2.42 -5.88
CA LEU A 45 7.58 -2.17 -4.44
C LEU A 45 6.52 -2.94 -3.64
N ALA A 46 5.26 -2.94 -4.08
CA ALA A 46 4.19 -3.67 -3.41
C ALA A 46 4.44 -5.18 -3.39
N ILE A 47 4.91 -5.77 -4.50
CA ILE A 47 5.28 -7.20 -4.59
C ILE A 47 6.47 -7.55 -3.69
N ASN A 48 7.45 -6.66 -3.57
CA ASN A 48 8.59 -6.87 -2.66
C ASN A 48 8.17 -6.84 -1.18
N LEU A 49 7.12 -6.09 -0.84
CA LEU A 49 6.55 -6.04 0.51
C LEU A 49 5.66 -7.24 0.80
N ASP A 50 4.86 -7.66 -0.18
CA ASP A 50 3.96 -8.79 -0.10
C ASP A 50 3.83 -9.46 -1.49
N PRO A 51 4.47 -10.63 -1.70
CA PRO A 51 4.44 -11.33 -2.98
C PRO A 51 3.04 -11.70 -3.46
N ASP A 52 2.05 -11.83 -2.56
CA ASP A 52 0.67 -12.16 -2.92
C ASP A 52 -0.01 -11.02 -3.71
N ILE A 53 0.55 -9.80 -3.67
CA ILE A 53 0.11 -8.68 -4.51
C ILE A 53 0.40 -8.90 -5.99
N GLY A 54 1.30 -9.83 -6.34
CA GLY A 54 1.72 -10.09 -7.72
C GLY A 54 0.57 -10.44 -8.69
N ASP A 55 -0.53 -10.95 -8.17
CA ASP A 55 -1.71 -11.30 -8.96
C ASP A 55 -2.57 -10.09 -9.35
N PHE A 56 -2.40 -8.95 -8.68
CA PHE A 56 -3.16 -7.72 -8.92
C PHE A 56 -2.46 -6.83 -9.96
N LYS A 57 -3.15 -6.55 -11.06
CA LYS A 57 -2.64 -5.70 -12.15
C LYS A 57 -3.04 -4.24 -12.04
N GLU A 58 -4.04 -3.93 -11.21
CA GLU A 58 -4.65 -2.62 -11.05
C GLU A 58 -5.21 -2.44 -9.63
N GLY A 59 -5.47 -1.18 -9.26
CA GLY A 59 -5.88 -0.77 -7.93
C GLY A 59 -4.74 -0.15 -7.13
N TYR A 60 -4.97 0.02 -5.84
CA TYR A 60 -4.10 0.73 -4.93
C TYR A 60 -3.82 -0.10 -3.69
N VAL A 61 -2.55 -0.14 -3.29
CA VAL A 61 -2.08 -0.83 -2.09
C VAL A 61 -1.69 0.20 -1.04
N ILE A 62 -2.05 -0.05 0.21
CA ILE A 62 -1.61 0.76 1.35
C ILE A 62 -0.49 0.00 2.03
N ALA A 63 0.70 0.59 2.01
CA ALA A 63 1.92 0.03 2.58
C ALA A 63 2.38 0.84 3.79
N ILE A 64 3.01 0.17 4.75
CA ILE A 64 3.63 0.78 5.93
C ILE A 64 5.14 0.55 5.98
N GLY A 65 5.86 1.46 6.65
CA GLY A 65 7.28 1.28 6.97
C GLY A 65 8.23 1.41 5.79
N ILE A 66 7.85 2.18 4.77
CA ILE A 66 8.59 2.45 3.51
C ILE A 66 8.85 3.93 3.22
#